data_AF-A0AAE0TPN7-F1
#
_entry.id   AF-A0AAE0TPN7-F1
#
_cell.length_a   1.000
_cell.length_b   1.000
_cell.length_c   1.000
_cell.angle_alpha   90.00
_cell.angle_beta   90.00
_cell.angle_gamma   90.00
#
_symmetry.space_group_name_H-M   'P 1'
#
loop_
_entity.id
_entity.type
_entity.pdbx_description
1 polymer ?
#
loop_
_entity_poly.entity_id
_entity_poly.type
_entity_poly.pdbx_seq_one_letter_code
_entity_poly.pdbx_strand_id
1 'polypeptide(L)'
;MCIGGPALIYYVTPTEEELFLRYNPELQRRSLERRKEKQEDFDNFVNKLKEYSKSDKPVWTVWEEEAEKRRQLGITAELDRRRATAAEAEKLKEEMKNSLR
;
A
#
# COMPACT_ATOMS: atom_id res chain seq x y z
N MET A 1 -31.91 12.46 30.89
CA MET A 1 -31.58 12.89 29.51
C MET A 1 -30.09 12.69 29.33
N CYS A 2 -29.68 11.65 28.61
CA CYS A 2 -28.26 11.38 28.36
C CYS A 2 -27.79 12.30 27.22
N ILE A 3 -27.10 13.38 27.56
CA ILE A 3 -26.38 14.23 26.61
C ILE A 3 -25.00 13.59 26.42
N GLY A 4 -24.62 13.24 25.18
CA GLY A 4 -23.30 12.62 24.91
C GLY A 4 -23.28 11.36 24.05
N GLY A 5 -24.39 10.98 23.40
CA GLY A 5 -24.42 9.81 22.50
C GLY A 5 -23.71 10.06 21.15
N PRO A 6 -23.55 9.02 20.30
CA PRO A 6 -22.91 9.12 18.99
C PRO A 6 -23.50 10.23 18.09
N ALA A 7 -24.81 10.48 18.19
CA ALA A 7 -25.47 11.57 17.48
C ALA A 7 -24.92 12.96 17.85
N LEU A 8 -24.62 13.20 19.13
CA LEU A 8 -24.00 14.47 19.55
C LEU A 8 -22.56 14.55 19.03
N ILE A 9 -21.82 13.45 19.09
CA ILE A 9 -20.44 13.39 18.57
C ILE A 9 -20.43 13.74 17.08
N TYR A 10 -21.28 13.12 16.26
CA TYR A 10 -21.37 13.45 14.83
C TYR A 10 -21.80 14.89 14.58
N TYR A 11 -22.68 15.43 15.43
CA TYR A 11 -23.12 16.83 15.30
C TYR A 11 -22.01 17.84 15.60
N VAL A 12 -21.14 17.57 16.58
CA VAL A 12 -20.08 18.51 16.99
C VAL A 12 -18.74 18.26 16.29
N THR A 13 -18.56 17.09 15.66
CA THR A 13 -17.33 16.77 14.95
C THR A 13 -17.25 17.61 13.68
N PRO A 14 -16.20 18.43 13.50
CA PRO A 14 -16.05 19.26 12.30
C PRO A 14 -15.88 18.40 11.05
N THR A 15 -16.30 18.93 9.90
CA THR A 15 -16.12 18.22 8.61
C THR A 15 -14.66 18.25 8.15
N GLU A 16 -14.32 17.41 7.17
CA GLU A 16 -12.97 17.41 6.59
C GLU A 16 -12.61 18.76 5.95
N GLU A 17 -13.57 19.45 5.34
CA GLU A 17 -13.39 20.77 4.75
C GLU A 17 -13.12 21.84 5.82
N GLU A 18 -13.86 21.81 6.93
CA GLU A 18 -13.66 22.72 8.05
C GLU A 18 -12.29 22.51 8.70
N LEU A 19 -11.83 21.26 8.80
CA LEU A 19 -10.50 20.93 9.27
C LEU A 19 -9.42 21.42 8.29
N PHE A 20 -9.62 21.24 6.99
CA PHE A 20 -8.69 21.70 5.95
C PHE A 20 -8.47 23.22 5.99
N LEU A 21 -9.53 24.00 6.20
CA LEU A 21 -9.45 25.46 6.34
C LEU A 21 -8.62 25.91 7.55
N ARG A 22 -8.54 25.08 8.60
CA ARG A 22 -7.73 25.35 9.80
C ARG A 22 -6.26 24.95 9.66
N TYR A 23 -5.89 24.24 8.60
CA TYR A 23 -4.50 23.85 8.36
C TYR A 23 -3.64 25.07 8.00
N ASN A 24 -2.34 24.98 8.30
CA ASN A 24 -1.38 25.96 7.79
C ASN A 24 -1.22 25.80 6.24
N PRO A 25 -0.70 26.83 5.54
CA PRO A 25 -0.63 26.81 4.07
C PRO A 25 0.17 25.63 3.49
N GLU A 26 1.20 25.16 4.20
CA GLU A 26 2.02 24.02 3.76
C GLU A 26 1.23 22.70 3.80
N LEU A 27 0.48 22.45 4.88
CA LEU A 27 -0.35 21.26 5.02
C LEU A 27 -1.53 21.30 4.05
N GLN A 28 -2.11 22.47 3.80
CA GLN A 28 -3.15 22.63 2.78
C GLN A 28 -2.63 22.19 1.40
N ARG A 29 -1.45 22.69 0.99
CA ARG A 29 -0.83 22.31 -0.27
C ARG A 29 -0.58 20.80 -0.35
N ARG A 30 0.05 20.21 0.67
CA ARG A 30 0.31 18.77 0.71
C ARG A 30 -0.96 17.93 0.71
N SER A 31 -2.00 18.37 1.39
CA SER A 31 -3.28 17.66 1.41
C SER A 31 -3.98 17.71 0.04
N LEU A 32 -3.80 18.79 -0.73
CA LEU A 32 -4.28 18.87 -2.11
C LEU A 32 -3.49 17.96 -3.04
N GLU A 33 -2.16 17.99 -2.96
CA GLU A 33 -1.26 17.14 -3.77
C GLU A 33 -1.53 15.65 -3.54
N ARG A 34 -1.75 15.25 -2.28
CA ARG A 34 -1.97 13.85 -1.89
C ARG A 34 -3.43 13.43 -1.89
N ARG A 35 -4.37 14.30 -2.29
CA ARG A 35 -5.81 13.97 -2.23
C ARG A 35 -6.13 12.72 -3.06
N LYS A 36 -5.56 12.64 -4.27
CA LYS A 36 -5.77 11.51 -5.18
C LYS A 36 -5.20 10.22 -4.60
N GLU A 37 -3.95 10.28 -4.13
CA GLU A 37 -3.26 9.14 -3.49
C GLU A 37 -4.06 8.64 -2.28
N LYS A 38 -4.52 9.52 -1.40
CA LYS A 38 -5.37 9.15 -0.25
C LYS A 38 -6.67 8.48 -0.65
N GLN A 39 -7.31 8.94 -1.73
CA GLN A 39 -8.54 8.34 -2.23
C GLN A 39 -8.28 6.93 -2.77
N GLU A 40 -7.23 6.76 -3.58
CA GLU A 40 -6.81 5.46 -4.10
C GLU A 40 -6.44 4.50 -2.95
N ASP A 41 -5.70 4.96 -1.95
CA ASP A 41 -5.34 4.18 -0.77
C ASP A 41 -6.56 3.75 0.03
N PHE A 42 -7.53 4.64 0.21
CA PHE A 42 -8.79 4.34 0.90
C PHE A 42 -9.59 3.29 0.14
N ASP A 43 -9.77 3.45 -1.17
CA ASP A 43 -10.48 2.49 -2.01
C ASP A 43 -9.79 1.11 -1.98
N ASN A 44 -8.47 1.09 -2.08
CA ASN A 44 -7.66 -0.12 -1.95
C ASN A 44 -7.85 -0.79 -0.59
N PHE A 45 -7.83 -0.02 0.49
CA PHE A 45 -8.04 -0.52 1.85
C PHE A 45 -9.43 -1.15 2.00
N VAL A 46 -10.49 -0.45 1.59
CA VAL A 46 -11.87 -0.96 1.67
C VAL A 46 -12.04 -2.21 0.82
N ASN A 47 -11.45 -2.27 -0.36
CA ASN A 47 -11.53 -3.45 -1.23
C ASN A 47 -10.83 -4.66 -0.60
N LYS A 48 -9.66 -4.49 0.01
CA LYS A 48 -8.99 -5.57 0.76
C LYS A 48 -9.82 -6.01 1.97
N LEU A 49 -10.40 -5.07 2.71
CA LEU A 49 -11.23 -5.40 3.87
C LEU A 49 -12.46 -6.22 3.45
N LYS A 50 -13.11 -5.84 2.35
CA LYS A 50 -14.18 -6.62 1.73
C LYS A 50 -13.71 -8.02 1.35
N GLU A 51 -12.54 -8.15 0.76
CA GLU A 51 -11.98 -9.46 0.41
C GLU A 51 -11.74 -10.33 1.64
N TYR A 52 -11.13 -9.77 2.69
CA TYR A 52 -10.84 -10.49 3.93
C TYR A 52 -12.11 -10.90 4.67
N SER A 53 -13.17 -10.08 4.61
CA SER A 53 -14.47 -10.39 5.21
C SER A 53 -15.18 -11.60 4.58
N LYS A 54 -14.74 -12.09 3.42
CA LYS A 54 -15.28 -13.31 2.81
C LYS A 54 -14.77 -14.58 3.51
N SER A 55 -13.72 -14.47 4.33
CA SER A 55 -13.21 -15.59 5.11
C SER A 55 -13.94 -15.70 6.44
N ASP A 56 -14.17 -16.93 6.89
CA ASP A 56 -14.66 -17.21 8.25
C ASP A 56 -13.57 -16.98 9.33
N LYS A 57 -12.32 -16.76 8.91
CA LYS A 57 -11.22 -16.42 9.82
C LYS A 57 -11.31 -14.95 10.25
N PRO A 58 -10.77 -14.61 11.43
CA PRO A 58 -10.61 -13.21 11.80
C PRO A 58 -9.77 -12.43 10.78
N VAL A 59 -10.17 -11.18 10.52
CA VAL A 59 -9.54 -10.30 9.51
C VAL A 59 -8.02 -10.17 9.70
N TRP A 60 -7.55 -10.12 10.95
CA TRP A 60 -6.11 -9.99 11.25
C TRP A 60 -5.31 -11.24 10.82
N THR A 61 -5.89 -12.44 10.95
CA THR A 61 -5.24 -13.69 10.52
C THR A 61 -5.10 -13.74 9.01
N VAL A 62 -6.15 -13.37 8.27
CA VAL A 62 -6.11 -13.32 6.79
C VAL A 62 -5.09 -12.27 6.32
N TRP A 63 -5.03 -11.12 6.99
CA TRP A 63 -4.02 -10.09 6.70
C TRP A 63 -2.61 -10.64 6.89
N GLU A 64 -2.30 -11.28 8.02
CA GLU A 64 -0.98 -11.84 8.29
C GLU A 64 -0.56 -12.88 7.25
N GLU A 65 -1.49 -13.76 6.85
CA GLU A 65 -1.29 -14.74 5.78
C GLU A 65 -0.95 -14.05 4.44
N GLU A 66 -1.68 -12.99 4.09
CA GLU A 66 -1.44 -12.23 2.85
C GLU A 66 -0.09 -11.48 2.89
N ALA A 67 0.26 -10.92 4.04
CA ALA A 67 1.54 -10.24 4.25
C ALA A 67 2.72 -11.22 4.14
N GLU A 68 2.59 -12.42 4.70
CA GLU A 68 3.59 -13.48 4.57
C GLU A 68 3.72 -13.94 3.11
N LYS A 69 2.61 -14.18 2.43
CA LYS A 69 2.61 -14.52 1.01
C LYS A 69 3.31 -13.46 0.17
N ARG A 70 3.06 -12.18 0.44
CA ARG A 70 3.72 -11.06 -0.24
C ARG A 70 5.23 -11.01 0.04
N ARG A 71 5.67 -11.28 1.27
CA ARG A 71 7.10 -11.39 1.60
C ARG A 71 7.78 -12.52 0.81
N GLN A 72 7.17 -13.70 0.80
CA GLN A 72 7.71 -14.85 0.06
C GLN A 72 7.82 -14.58 -1.44
N LEU A 73 6.77 -14.02 -2.04
CA LEU A 73 6.78 -13.61 -3.46
C LEU A 73 7.86 -12.55 -3.76
N GLY A 74 8.10 -11.62 -2.83
CA GLY A 74 9.16 -10.62 -2.95
C GLY A 74 10.55 -11.25 -2.95
N ILE A 75 10.79 -12.23 -2.06
CA ILE A 75 12.06 -12.96 -2.00
C ILE A 75 12.29 -13.76 -3.29
N THR A 76 11.28 -14.50 -3.76
CA THR A 76 11.40 -15.29 -4.99
C THR A 76 11.65 -14.39 -6.20
N ALA A 77 10.93 -13.28 -6.32
CA ALA A 77 11.12 -12.33 -7.42
C ALA A 77 12.53 -11.72 -7.43
N GLU A 78 13.09 -11.40 -6.26
CA GLU A 78 14.45 -10.89 -6.15
C GLU A 78 15.51 -11.94 -6.52
N LEU A 79 15.33 -13.20 -6.08
CA LEU A 79 16.21 -14.30 -6.46
C LEU A 79 16.20 -14.55 -7.98
N ASP A 80 15.02 -14.51 -8.60
CA ASP A 80 14.88 -14.68 -10.04
C ASP A 80 15.52 -13.54 -10.82
N ARG A 81 15.39 -12.29 -10.35
CA ARG A 81 16.12 -11.15 -10.93
C ARG A 81 17.63 -11.35 -10.88
N ARG A 82 18.18 -11.80 -9.75
CA ARG A 82 19.62 -12.07 -9.61
C ARG A 82 20.10 -13.20 -10.51
N ARG A 83 19.29 -14.26 -10.67
CA ARG A 83 19.59 -15.35 -11.60
C ARG A 83 19.60 -14.87 -13.05
N ALA A 84 18.63 -14.05 -13.43
CA ALA A 84 18.56 -13.47 -14.76
C ALA A 84 19.77 -12.56 -15.05
N THR A 85 20.14 -11.67 -14.13
CA THR A 85 21.30 -10.79 -14.31
C THR A 85 22.62 -11.57 -14.36
N ALA A 86 22.77 -12.61 -13.54
CA ALA A 86 23.94 -13.49 -13.60
C ALA A 86 24.02 -14.25 -14.93
N ALA A 87 22.90 -14.77 -15.43
CA ALA A 87 22.85 -15.47 -16.72
C ALA A 87 23.21 -14.54 -17.89
N GLU A 88 22.71 -13.30 -17.89
CA GLU A 88 23.07 -12.28 -18.89
C GLU A 88 24.57 -11.93 -18.82
N ALA A 89 25.13 -11.79 -17.60
CA ALA A 89 26.56 -11.52 -17.43
C ALA A 89 27.45 -12.67 -17.94
N GLU A 90 27.05 -13.92 -17.75
CA GLU A 90 27.79 -15.08 -18.28
C GLU A 90 27.72 -15.15 -19.81
N LYS A 91 26.55 -14.90 -20.42
CA LYS A 91 26.44 -14.82 -21.90
C LYS A 91 27.37 -13.76 -22.47
N LEU A 92 27.41 -12.57 -21.87
CA LEU A 92 28.31 -11.49 -22.31
C LEU A 92 29.79 -11.90 -22.21
N LYS A 93 30.18 -12.61 -21.14
CA LYS A 93 31.56 -13.12 -21.02
C LYS A 93 31.89 -14.16 -22.09
N GLU A 94 30.94 -15.05 -22.42
CA GLU A 94 31.12 -16.06 -23.48
C GLU A 94 31.24 -15.40 -24.86
N GLU A 95 30.40 -14.42 -25.17
CA GLU A 95 30.49 -13.64 -26.42
C GLU A 95 31.83 -12.90 -26.53
N MET A 96 32.28 -12.23 -25.46
CA MET A 96 33.59 -11.58 -25.43
C MET A 96 34.73 -12.58 -25.67
N LYS A 97 34.70 -13.74 -25.00
CA LYS A 97 35.72 -14.78 -25.14
C LYS A 97 35.75 -15.37 -26.56
N ASN A 98 34.60 -15.54 -27.19
CA ASN A 98 34.51 -16.02 -28.57
C ASN A 98 34.94 -14.96 -29.60
N SER A 99 34.76 -13.67 -29.32
CA SER A 99 35.19 -12.57 -30.21
C SER A 99 36.71 -12.32 -30.22
N LEU A 100 37.41 -12.77 -29.17
CA LEU A 100 38.86 -12.63 -28.99
C LEU A 100 39.67 -13.81 -29.56
N ARG A 101 39.00 -14.81 -30.15
CA ARG A 101 39.60 -16.04 -30.67
C ARG A 101 39.53 -16.08 -32.19
#